data_AF-A0A6N7I906-F1
#
_entry.id   AF-A0A6N7I906-F1
#
_cell.length_a   1.000
_cell.length_b   1.000
_cell.length_c   1.000
_cell.angle_alpha   90.00
_cell.angle_beta   90.00
_cell.angle_gamma   90.00
#
_symmetry.space_group_name_H-M   'P 1'
#
loop_
_entity.id
_entity.type
_entity.pdbx_description
1 polymer ?
#
loop_
_entity_poly.entity_id
_entity_poly.type
_entity_poly.pdbx_seq_one_letter_code
_entity_poly.pdbx_strand_id
1 'polypeptide(L)'
;MTTPQPPTAKTVPAERTHHGDTVVDEYAWLREKDDPDTLAYLKAENEYAEAATAHLTGLRETVFTEIKSRTQETEPAADLLVGHT
;
A
#
# COMPACT_ATOMS: atom_id res chain seq x y z
N MET A 1 1.12 -28.23 -4.50
CA MET A 1 1.17 -26.86 -3.98
C MET A 1 0.22 -26.04 -4.85
N THR A 2 -0.88 -25.54 -4.29
CA THR A 2 -1.77 -24.63 -5.02
C THR A 2 -1.16 -23.24 -4.96
N THR A 3 -0.90 -22.62 -6.12
CA THR A 3 -0.50 -21.22 -6.20
C THR A 3 -1.75 -20.36 -6.02
N PRO A 4 -1.79 -19.40 -5.09
CA PRO A 4 -2.92 -18.50 -4.97
C PRO A 4 -3.05 -17.66 -6.25
N GLN A 5 -4.28 -17.36 -6.65
CA GLN A 5 -4.57 -16.58 -7.84
C GLN A 5 -4.87 -15.13 -7.45
N PRO A 6 -4.30 -14.12 -8.14
CA PRO A 6 -4.61 -12.73 -7.84
C PRO A 6 -6.07 -12.39 -8.21
N PRO A 7 -6.70 -11.46 -7.48
CA PRO A 7 -8.01 -10.95 -7.86
C PRO A 7 -7.93 -10.21 -9.20
N THR A 8 -9.03 -10.19 -9.94
CA THR A 8 -9.12 -9.46 -11.21
C THR A 8 -9.91 -8.17 -11.00
N ALA A 9 -9.30 -7.02 -11.27
CA ALA A 9 -9.96 -5.73 -11.19
C ALA A 9 -11.02 -5.59 -12.30
N LYS A 10 -12.18 -5.02 -11.97
CA LYS A 10 -13.15 -4.59 -12.98
C LYS A 10 -12.61 -3.39 -13.76
N THR A 11 -12.96 -3.31 -15.03
CA THR A 11 -12.68 -2.17 -15.92
C THR A 11 -13.92 -1.29 -16.01
N VAL A 12 -13.81 -0.05 -15.54
CA VAL A 12 -14.88 0.96 -15.59
C VAL A 12 -14.28 2.22 -16.23
N PRO A 13 -14.48 2.43 -17.54
CA PRO A 13 -13.91 3.58 -18.25
C PRO A 13 -14.35 4.90 -17.63
N ALA A 14 -13.39 5.71 -17.20
CA ALA A 14 -13.61 7.07 -16.74
C ALA A 14 -12.68 8.03 -17.47
N GLU A 15 -13.22 9.08 -18.06
CA GLU A 15 -12.41 10.10 -18.75
C GLU A 15 -11.88 11.14 -17.78
N ARG A 16 -10.60 11.50 -17.93
CA ARG A 16 -10.02 12.68 -17.31
C ARG A 16 -9.40 13.56 -18.39
N THR A 17 -9.62 14.86 -18.30
CA THR A 17 -8.99 15.83 -19.20
C THR A 17 -8.03 16.72 -18.42
N HIS A 18 -6.80 16.83 -18.89
CA HIS A 18 -5.78 17.68 -18.29
C HIS A 18 -4.98 18.38 -19.40
N HIS A 19 -4.87 19.71 -19.33
CA HIS A 19 -4.23 20.55 -20.37
C HIS A 19 -4.71 20.31 -21.81
N GLY A 20 -5.98 19.92 -21.99
CA GLY A 20 -6.55 19.65 -23.31
C GLY A 20 -6.35 18.21 -23.79
N ASP A 21 -5.60 17.39 -23.06
CA ASP A 21 -5.44 15.96 -23.34
C ASP A 21 -6.45 15.14 -22.52
N THR A 22 -7.21 14.29 -23.19
CA THR A 22 -8.16 13.36 -22.56
C THR A 22 -7.57 11.96 -22.47
N VAL A 23 -7.59 11.38 -21.27
CA VAL A 23 -7.15 10.01 -20.99
C VAL A 23 -8.32 9.23 -20.40
N VAL A 24 -8.60 8.05 -20.96
CA VAL A 24 -9.51 7.08 -20.37
C VAL A 24 -8.75 6.27 -19.32
N ASP A 25 -9.17 6.35 -18.07
CA ASP A 25 -8.69 5.54 -16.96
C ASP A 25 -9.74 4.48 -16.62
N GLU A 26 -9.48 3.23 -16.99
CA GLU A 26 -10.37 2.09 -16.72
C GLU A 26 -10.42 1.70 -15.23
N TYR A 27 -9.53 2.24 -14.40
CA TYR A 27 -9.37 1.88 -12.99
C TYR A 27 -9.54 3.08 -12.05
N ALA A 28 -10.10 4.20 -12.55
CA ALA A 28 -10.30 5.41 -11.76
C ALA A 28 -11.13 5.17 -10.49
N TRP A 29 -12.02 4.17 -10.51
CA TRP A 29 -12.86 3.78 -9.38
C TRP A 29 -12.06 3.39 -8.12
N LEU A 30 -10.84 2.85 -8.28
CA LEU A 30 -9.96 2.50 -7.14
C LEU A 30 -9.49 3.70 -6.32
N ARG A 31 -9.69 4.93 -6.82
CA ARG A 31 -9.35 6.16 -6.11
C ARG A 31 -10.30 6.45 -4.95
N GLU A 32 -11.56 6.01 -5.06
CA GLU A 32 -12.60 6.26 -4.06
C GLU A 32 -12.45 5.29 -2.89
N LYS A 33 -11.89 5.79 -1.78
CA LYS A 33 -11.47 4.97 -0.63
C LYS A 33 -12.63 4.33 0.13
N ASP A 34 -13.78 4.99 0.15
CA ASP A 34 -14.98 4.53 0.85
C ASP A 34 -15.93 3.76 -0.07
N ASP A 35 -15.59 3.61 -1.36
CA ASP A 35 -16.38 2.83 -2.30
C ASP A 35 -16.36 1.33 -1.92
N PRO A 36 -17.52 0.67 -1.80
CA PRO A 36 -17.60 -0.73 -1.42
C PRO A 36 -16.83 -1.67 -2.36
N ASP A 37 -16.81 -1.39 -3.67
CA ASP A 37 -16.10 -2.23 -4.62
C ASP A 37 -14.59 -2.04 -4.47
N THR A 38 -14.11 -0.81 -4.23
CA THR A 38 -12.70 -0.55 -3.92
C THR A 38 -12.26 -1.30 -2.67
N LEU A 39 -13.04 -1.23 -1.61
CA LEU A 39 -12.76 -1.94 -0.37
C LEU A 39 -12.77 -3.46 -0.55
N ALA A 40 -13.73 -3.99 -1.33
CA ALA A 40 -13.81 -5.42 -1.62
C ALA A 40 -12.58 -5.89 -2.40
N TYR A 41 -12.16 -5.13 -3.42
CA TYR A 41 -10.98 -5.45 -4.22
C TYR A 41 -9.69 -5.41 -3.39
N LEU A 42 -9.49 -4.37 -2.58
CA LEU A 42 -8.31 -4.27 -1.72
C LEU A 42 -8.24 -5.38 -0.66
N LYS A 43 -9.38 -5.83 -0.13
CA LYS A 43 -9.42 -7.00 0.76
C LYS A 43 -8.98 -8.27 0.03
N ALA A 44 -9.47 -8.51 -1.18
CA ALA A 44 -9.06 -9.65 -1.99
C ALA A 44 -7.57 -9.61 -2.35
N GLU A 45 -7.03 -8.42 -2.62
CA GLU A 45 -5.59 -8.22 -2.84
C GLU A 45 -4.77 -8.54 -1.58
N ASN A 46 -5.23 -8.12 -0.40
CA ASN A 46 -4.58 -8.44 0.86
C ASN A 46 -4.59 -9.95 1.14
N GLU A 47 -5.74 -10.62 0.95
CA GLU A 47 -5.86 -12.08 1.11
C GLU A 47 -4.92 -12.82 0.15
N TYR A 48 -4.84 -12.38 -1.10
CA TYR A 48 -3.89 -12.92 -2.07
C TYR A 48 -2.45 -12.72 -1.61
N ALA A 49 -2.08 -11.51 -1.18
CA ALA A 49 -0.73 -11.20 -0.72
C ALA A 49 -0.34 -12.03 0.52
N GLU A 50 -1.26 -12.20 1.47
CA GLU A 50 -1.07 -13.07 2.64
C GLU A 50 -0.83 -14.51 2.21
N ALA A 51 -1.68 -15.07 1.35
CA ALA A 51 -1.55 -16.44 0.86
C ALA A 51 -0.26 -16.65 0.07
N ALA A 52 0.09 -15.70 -0.81
CA ALA A 52 1.28 -15.75 -1.65
C ALA A 52 2.57 -15.68 -0.81
N THR A 53 2.56 -14.91 0.28
CA THR A 53 3.73 -14.70 1.14
C THR A 53 3.72 -15.53 2.43
N ALA A 54 2.73 -16.40 2.63
CA ALA A 54 2.58 -17.21 3.83
C ALA A 54 3.84 -18.06 4.15
N HIS A 55 4.47 -18.61 3.11
CA HIS A 55 5.69 -19.40 3.22
C HIS A 55 6.92 -18.59 3.66
N LEU A 56 6.86 -17.26 3.63
CA LEU A 56 7.95 -16.35 4.04
C LEU A 56 7.79 -15.85 5.48
N THR A 57 6.79 -16.31 6.23
CA THR A 57 6.46 -15.78 7.57
C THR A 57 7.66 -15.79 8.52
N GLY A 58 8.41 -16.90 8.62
CA GLY A 58 9.60 -16.97 9.48
C GLY A 58 10.74 -16.01 9.07
N LEU A 59 10.94 -15.82 7.76
CA LEU A 59 11.92 -14.84 7.25
C LEU A 59 11.49 -13.41 7.60
N ARG A 60 10.19 -13.12 7.44
CA ARG A 60 9.60 -11.81 7.78
C ARG A 60 9.81 -11.46 9.25
N GLU A 61 9.56 -12.41 10.15
CA GLU A 61 9.77 -12.24 11.60
C GLU A 61 11.24 -12.00 11.95
N THR A 62 12.15 -12.75 11.30
CA THR A 62 13.60 -12.59 11.50
C THR A 62 14.07 -11.20 11.10
N VAL A 63 13.71 -10.76 9.89
CA VAL A 63 14.06 -9.44 9.38
C VAL A 63 13.43 -8.33 10.22
N PHE A 64 12.17 -8.48 10.62
CA PHE A 64 11.49 -7.52 11.50
C PHE A 64 12.22 -7.35 12.84
N THR A 65 12.60 -8.48 13.46
CA THR A 65 13.33 -8.48 14.73
C THR A 65 14.69 -7.81 14.58
N GLU A 66 15.42 -8.14 13.51
CA GLU A 66 16.73 -7.56 13.22
C GLU A 66 16.66 -6.04 13.03
N ILE A 67 15.70 -5.56 12.22
CA ILE A 67 15.48 -4.12 12.01
C ILE A 67 15.14 -3.44 13.34
N LYS A 68 14.19 -4.01 14.09
CA LYS A 68 13.80 -3.47 15.40
C LYS A 68 14.99 -3.37 16.37
N SER A 69 15.84 -4.38 16.42
CA SER A 69 17.04 -4.38 17.28
C SER A 69 18.10 -3.35 16.85
N ARG A 70 18.08 -2.90 15.59
CA ARG A 70 19.04 -1.93 15.04
C ARG A 70 18.52 -0.49 15.07
N THR A 71 17.22 -0.28 15.26
CA THR A 71 16.63 1.05 15.40
C THR A 71 16.86 1.58 16.82
N GLN A 72 17.65 2.65 16.96
CA GLN A 72 17.73 3.38 18.23
C GLN A 72 16.45 4.21 18.43
N GLU A 73 15.78 4.06 19.57
CA GLU A 73 14.57 4.83 19.95
C GLU A 73 14.87 6.28 20.41
N THR A 74 16.08 6.78 20.19
CA THR A 74 16.51 8.10 20.66
C THR A 74 17.13 8.90 19.52
N GLU A 75 16.28 9.55 18.73
CA GLU A 75 16.59 10.90 18.27
C GLU A 75 15.81 11.85 19.17
N PRO A 76 16.43 12.59 20.12
CA PRO A 76 15.78 13.79 20.62
C PRO A 76 15.55 14.68 19.40
N ALA A 77 14.29 15.07 19.16
CA ALA A 77 13.96 16.09 18.18
C ALA A 77 14.93 17.25 18.42
N ALA A 78 15.72 17.62 17.40
CA ALA A 78 16.71 18.68 17.53
C ALA A 78 16.02 19.90 18.13
N ASP A 79 16.46 20.30 19.33
CA ASP A 79 15.94 21.46 20.04
C ASP A 79 16.17 22.67 19.14
N LEU A 80 15.09 23.24 18.60
CA LEU A 80 15.16 24.40 17.73
C LEU A 80 15.57 25.57 18.63
N LEU A 81 16.86 25.90 18.67
CA LEU A 81 17.35 27.13 19.27
C LEU A 81 16.74 28.31 18.49
N VAL A 82 15.55 28.76 18.91
CA VAL A 82 15.00 30.05 18.52
C VAL A 82 15.87 31.10 19.20
N GLY A 83 16.96 31.46 18.52
CA GLY A 83 17.84 32.55 18.90
C GLY A 83 17.05 33.84 18.95
N HIS A 84 16.95 34.39 20.16
CA HIS A 84 16.58 35.77 20.44
C HIS A 84 17.59 36.72 19.77
N THR A 85 17.14 37.50 18.78
CA THR A 85 17.59 38.88 18.50
C THR A 85 16.49 39.61 17.77
#